data_AF-A0A3C0QY27-F1
#
_entry.id   AF-A0A3C0QY27-F1
#
_cell.length_a   1.000
_cell.length_b   1.000
_cell.length_c   1.000
_cell.angle_alpha   90.00
_cell.angle_beta   90.00
_cell.angle_gamma   90.00
#
_symmetry.space_group_name_H-M   'P 1'
#
loop_
_entity.id
_entity.type
_entity.pdbx_description
1 polymer ?
#
loop_
_entity_poly.entity_id
_entity_poly.type
_entity_poly.pdbx_seq_one_letter_code
_entity_poly.pdbx_strand_id
1 'polypeptide(L)'
;LAAEPHKIPEHVDNYVAIYQAVTGNPFSKEELIRQSERVYNFQRVFNLRRGYGKRIHDQQPYRAAGPVTAEEYESRAERYDKQLKELLGIEPSTKTTKEKVAILRKHREAQYEKLVDAVYHRRGWTPNGVPTKEHLKNIGMDLPEVLEVVSEHL
;
A
#
# COMPACT_ATOMS: atom_id res chain seq x y z
N LEU A 1 -4.76 -28.54 -10.19
CA LEU A 1 -5.32 -27.49 -9.32
C LEU A 1 -4.69 -26.16 -9.73
N ALA A 2 -5.46 -25.08 -9.85
CA ALA A 2 -4.91 -23.76 -10.14
C ALA A 2 -3.92 -23.33 -9.05
N ALA A 3 -2.84 -22.64 -9.40
CA ALA A 3 -1.76 -22.30 -8.47
C ALA A 3 -2.21 -21.37 -7.32
N GLU A 4 -3.19 -20.50 -7.56
CA GLU A 4 -3.73 -19.55 -6.57
C GLU A 4 -5.27 -19.46 -6.66
N PRO A 5 -6.01 -20.47 -6.17
CA PRO A 5 -7.46 -20.55 -6.36
C PRO A 5 -8.22 -19.41 -5.66
N HIS A 6 -7.67 -18.84 -4.58
CA HIS A 6 -8.23 -17.68 -3.88
C HIS A 6 -8.21 -16.38 -4.71
N LYS A 7 -7.46 -16.35 -5.82
CA LYS A 7 -7.46 -15.21 -6.77
C LYS A 7 -8.46 -15.39 -7.91
N ILE A 8 -9.23 -16.48 -7.90
CA ILE A 8 -10.27 -16.83 -8.86
C ILE A 8 -9.79 -16.60 -10.32
N PRO A 9 -8.75 -17.32 -10.76
CA PRO A 9 -8.05 -17.07 -12.02
C PRO A 9 -8.95 -17.13 -13.27
N GLU A 10 -10.08 -17.83 -13.17
CA GLU A 10 -11.11 -17.98 -14.20
C GLU A 10 -11.76 -16.63 -14.58
N HIS A 11 -11.89 -15.67 -13.65
CA HIS A 11 -12.37 -14.33 -14.02
C HIS A 11 -11.39 -13.62 -14.93
N VAL A 12 -10.09 -13.81 -14.71
CA VAL A 12 -9.04 -13.20 -15.53
C VAL A 12 -9.05 -13.80 -16.94
N ASP A 13 -9.26 -15.11 -17.06
CA ASP A 13 -9.43 -15.79 -18.35
C ASP A 13 -10.60 -15.21 -19.15
N ASN A 14 -11.73 -14.94 -18.49
CA ASN A 14 -12.90 -14.34 -19.14
C ASN A 14 -12.61 -12.94 -19.69
N TYR A 15 -11.88 -12.09 -18.94
CA TYR A 15 -11.48 -10.77 -19.44
C TYR A 15 -10.58 -10.87 -20.67
N VAL A 16 -9.64 -11.82 -20.67
CA VAL A 16 -8.76 -12.05 -21.81
C VAL A 16 -9.57 -12.49 -23.03
N ALA A 17 -10.43 -13.50 -22.88
CA ALA A 17 -11.26 -14.02 -23.95
C ALA A 17 -12.17 -12.96 -24.57
N ILE A 18 -12.88 -12.19 -23.73
CA ILE A 18 -13.81 -11.15 -24.20
C ILE A 18 -13.05 -10.03 -24.91
N TYR A 19 -11.93 -9.56 -24.36
CA TYR A 19 -11.13 -8.50 -24.98
C TYR A 19 -10.63 -8.90 -26.37
N GLN A 20 -10.07 -10.12 -26.49
CA GLN A 20 -9.57 -10.61 -27.78
C GLN A 20 -10.71 -10.80 -28.79
N ALA A 21 -11.85 -11.35 -28.35
CA ALA A 21 -13.01 -11.57 -29.20
C ALA A 21 -13.62 -10.25 -29.74
N VAL A 22 -13.68 -9.21 -28.91
CA VAL A 22 -14.28 -7.92 -29.29
C VAL A 22 -13.32 -7.06 -30.12
N THR A 23 -12.04 -7.00 -29.75
CA THR A 23 -11.07 -6.07 -30.35
C THR A 23 -10.26 -6.68 -31.50
N GLY A 24 -10.16 -8.02 -31.55
CA GLY A 24 -9.25 -8.74 -32.45
C GLY A 24 -7.77 -8.63 -32.07
N ASN A 25 -7.42 -7.89 -31.02
CA ASN A 25 -6.03 -7.66 -30.62
C ASN A 25 -5.54 -8.76 -29.66
N PRO A 26 -4.24 -9.12 -29.71
CA PRO A 26 -3.65 -10.04 -28.74
C PRO A 26 -3.70 -9.43 -27.34
N PHE A 27 -4.01 -10.27 -26.34
CA PHE A 27 -4.10 -9.85 -24.95
C PHE A 27 -3.79 -11.03 -24.03
N SER A 28 -3.13 -10.78 -22.91
CA SER A 28 -2.77 -11.82 -21.94
C SER A 28 -3.06 -11.37 -20.52
N LYS A 29 -2.98 -12.30 -19.56
CA LYS A 29 -3.13 -11.96 -18.14
C LYS A 29 -2.06 -10.99 -17.68
N GLU A 30 -0.83 -11.19 -18.15
CA GLU A 30 0.32 -10.33 -17.87
C GLU A 30 0.09 -8.93 -18.44
N GLU A 31 -0.39 -8.83 -19.68
CA GLU A 31 -0.69 -7.53 -20.28
C GLU A 31 -1.86 -6.82 -19.59
N LEU A 32 -2.88 -7.55 -19.13
CA LEU A 32 -3.96 -6.97 -18.30
C LEU A 32 -3.39 -6.34 -17.01
N ILE A 33 -2.52 -7.06 -16.30
CA ILE A 33 -1.86 -6.54 -15.10
C ILE A 33 -0.96 -5.36 -15.45
N ARG A 34 -0.24 -5.41 -16.58
CA ARG A 34 0.63 -4.33 -17.05
C ARG A 34 -0.15 -3.06 -17.40
N GLN A 35 -1.29 -3.19 -18.08
CA GLN A 35 -2.17 -2.06 -18.38
C GLN A 35 -2.73 -1.44 -17.09
N SER A 36 -3.14 -2.26 -16.13
CA SER A 36 -3.58 -1.78 -14.82
C SER A 36 -2.48 -1.01 -14.08
N GLU A 37 -1.24 -1.52 -14.10
CA GLU A 37 -0.08 -0.86 -13.51
C GLU A 37 0.23 0.51 -14.15
N ARG A 38 0.12 0.62 -15.48
CA ARG A 38 0.26 1.90 -16.20
C ARG A 38 -0.78 2.92 -15.75
N VAL A 39 -2.05 2.53 -15.70
CA VAL A 39 -3.15 3.40 -15.26
C VAL A 39 -2.96 3.84 -13.81
N TYR A 40 -2.56 2.93 -12.92
CA TYR A 40 -2.35 3.24 -11.51
C TYR A 40 -1.20 4.25 -11.31
N ASN A 41 -0.10 4.10 -12.05
CA ASN A 41 0.99 5.07 -12.03
C ASN A 41 0.58 6.41 -12.65
N PHE A 42 -0.21 6.41 -13.73
CA PHE A 42 -0.74 7.64 -14.29
C PHE A 42 -1.61 8.41 -13.29
N GLN A 43 -2.53 7.73 -12.60
CA GLN A 43 -3.33 8.32 -11.52
C GLN A 43 -2.47 8.87 -10.39
N ARG A 44 -1.39 8.15 -10.02
CA ARG A 44 -0.42 8.63 -9.02
C ARG A 44 0.26 9.93 -9.47
N VAL A 45 0.73 9.98 -10.71
CA VAL A 45 1.36 11.19 -11.28
C VAL A 45 0.36 12.34 -11.43
N PHE A 46 -0.89 12.04 -11.78
CA PHE A 46 -1.95 13.03 -11.78
C PHE A 46 -2.16 13.64 -10.38
N ASN A 47 -2.21 12.81 -9.33
CA ASN A 47 -2.32 13.32 -7.96
C ASN A 47 -1.12 14.21 -7.58
N LEU A 48 0.10 13.83 -7.97
CA LEU A 48 1.31 14.63 -7.80
C LEU A 48 1.17 16.02 -8.45
N ARG A 49 0.72 16.07 -9.71
CA ARG A 49 0.42 17.32 -10.42
C ARG A 49 -0.61 18.20 -9.70
N ARG A 50 -1.52 17.60 -8.92
CA ARG A 50 -2.53 18.31 -8.13
C ARG A 50 -2.05 18.71 -6.72
N GLY A 51 -0.79 18.43 -6.38
CA GLY A 51 -0.21 18.72 -5.07
C GLY A 51 -0.39 17.60 -4.03
N TYR A 52 -0.90 16.44 -4.43
CA TYR A 52 -1.17 15.28 -3.56
C TYR A 52 -0.28 14.08 -3.93
N GLY A 53 -0.47 12.92 -3.31
CA GLY A 53 0.21 11.68 -3.75
C GLY A 53 1.68 11.53 -3.33
N LYS A 54 2.15 12.33 -2.37
CA LYS A 54 3.37 12.04 -1.58
C LYS A 54 3.05 11.21 -0.33
N ARG A 55 4.08 10.67 0.34
CA ARG A 55 3.94 9.81 1.54
C ARG A 55 2.98 10.36 2.61
N ILE A 56 3.00 11.67 2.84
CA ILE A 56 2.11 12.33 3.80
C ILE A 56 0.62 12.10 3.52
N HIS A 57 0.24 11.85 2.25
CA HIS A 57 -1.14 11.62 1.83
C HIS A 57 -1.55 10.14 1.91
N ASP A 58 -0.60 9.22 2.06
CA ASP A 58 -0.86 7.80 2.24
C ASP A 58 -0.92 7.42 3.73
N GLN A 59 -1.08 8.39 4.63
CA GLN A 59 -1.17 8.14 6.06
C GLN A 59 -2.54 7.58 6.45
N GLN A 60 -2.54 6.56 7.31
CA GLN A 60 -3.76 6.08 7.94
C GLN A 60 -4.31 7.10 8.96
N PRO A 61 -5.63 7.16 9.19
CA PRO A 61 -6.18 7.93 10.29
C PRO A 61 -5.61 7.46 11.64
N TYR A 62 -5.35 8.40 12.56
CA TYR A 62 -4.80 8.11 13.90
C TYR A 62 -5.54 6.97 14.62
N ARG A 63 -6.87 6.95 14.55
CA ARG A 63 -7.71 5.93 15.18
C ARG A 63 -7.53 4.52 14.59
N ALA A 64 -7.11 4.39 13.33
CA ALA A 64 -6.92 3.10 12.69
C ALA A 64 -5.71 2.34 13.27
N ALA A 65 -4.70 3.06 13.75
CA ALA A 65 -3.48 2.44 14.28
C ALA A 65 -3.69 1.72 15.63
N GLY A 66 -4.66 2.13 16.45
CA GLY A 66 -4.84 1.52 17.77
C GLY A 66 -5.79 2.28 18.68
N PRO A 67 -5.93 1.83 19.95
CA PRO A 67 -6.78 2.52 20.92
C PRO A 67 -6.34 3.98 21.06
N VAL A 68 -7.32 4.87 21.16
CA VAL A 68 -7.15 6.32 21.29
C VAL A 68 -7.23 6.74 22.76
N THR A 69 -8.10 6.08 23.53
CA THR A 69 -8.31 6.35 24.95
C THR A 69 -7.91 5.17 25.83
N ALA A 70 -7.86 5.39 27.15
CA ALA A 70 -7.58 4.33 28.12
C ALA A 70 -8.73 3.31 28.16
N GLU A 71 -9.98 3.77 28.08
CA GLU A 71 -11.17 2.94 28.11
C GLU A 71 -11.22 2.01 26.89
N GLU A 72 -10.83 2.50 25.71
CA GLU A 72 -10.71 1.67 24.52
C GLU A 72 -9.66 0.56 24.69
N TYR A 73 -8.55 0.85 25.38
CA TYR A 73 -7.57 -0.16 25.72
C TYR A 73 -8.15 -1.18 26.71
N GLU A 74 -8.72 -0.71 27.80
CA GLU A 74 -9.24 -1.52 28.90
C GLU A 74 -10.38 -2.43 28.47
N SER A 75 -11.26 -1.96 27.58
CA SER A 75 -12.33 -2.77 26.99
C SER A 75 -11.84 -4.02 26.24
N ARG A 76 -10.56 -4.05 25.85
CA ARG A 76 -9.90 -5.16 25.14
C ARG A 76 -8.52 -5.46 25.72
N ALA A 77 -8.37 -5.30 27.04
CA ALA A 77 -7.07 -5.39 27.73
C ALA A 77 -6.34 -6.70 27.42
N GLU A 78 -7.03 -7.85 27.48
CA GLU A 78 -6.46 -9.16 27.19
C GLU A 78 -5.79 -9.22 25.81
N ARG A 79 -6.47 -8.71 24.78
CA ARG A 79 -5.94 -8.67 23.40
C ARG A 79 -4.68 -7.82 23.31
N TYR A 80 -4.68 -6.64 23.91
CA TYR A 80 -3.58 -5.69 23.79
C TYR A 80 -2.38 -6.08 24.66
N ASP A 81 -2.63 -6.54 25.88
CA ASP A 81 -1.61 -7.06 26.79
C ASP A 81 -0.89 -8.27 26.18
N LYS A 82 -1.64 -9.17 25.50
CA LYS A 82 -1.05 -10.26 24.72
C LYS A 82 -0.11 -9.76 23.62
N GLN A 83 -0.49 -8.72 22.88
CA GLN A 83 0.36 -8.14 21.83
C GLN A 83 1.62 -7.49 22.40
N LEU A 84 1.53 -6.77 23.53
CA LEU A 84 2.70 -6.21 24.20
C LEU A 84 3.68 -7.29 24.64
N LYS A 85 3.16 -8.40 25.17
CA LYS A 85 4.00 -9.51 25.62
C LYS A 85 4.64 -10.28 24.46
N GLU A 86 3.83 -10.71 23.49
CA GLU A 86 4.29 -11.60 22.42
C GLU A 86 5.09 -10.89 21.33
N LEU A 87 4.70 -9.66 20.96
CA LEU A 87 5.34 -8.94 19.85
C LEU A 87 6.46 -8.02 20.31
N LEU A 88 6.41 -7.54 21.56
CA LEU A 88 7.35 -6.55 22.08
C LEU A 88 8.14 -7.05 23.29
N GLY A 89 7.80 -8.20 23.89
CA GLY A 89 8.47 -8.71 25.10
C GLY A 89 8.24 -7.86 26.34
N ILE A 90 7.18 -7.03 26.37
CA ILE A 90 6.90 -6.10 27.46
C ILE A 90 5.86 -6.71 28.38
N GLU A 91 6.19 -6.83 29.68
CA GLU A 91 5.24 -7.25 30.70
C GLU A 91 4.24 -6.12 31.02
N PRO A 92 2.93 -6.29 30.70
CA PRO A 92 1.95 -5.21 30.79
C PRO A 92 1.70 -4.72 32.22
N SER A 93 1.89 -5.58 33.23
CA SER A 93 1.73 -5.23 34.66
C SER A 93 2.73 -4.18 35.14
N THR A 94 3.82 -3.96 34.41
CA THR A 94 4.86 -2.97 34.74
C THR A 94 4.57 -1.56 34.20
N LYS A 95 3.41 -1.37 33.56
CA LYS A 95 3.05 -0.13 32.85
C LYS A 95 1.64 0.34 33.19
N THR A 96 1.46 1.64 33.20
CA THR A 96 0.13 2.27 33.26
C THR A 96 -0.62 2.08 31.94
N THR A 97 -1.96 2.12 31.95
CA THR A 97 -2.77 2.02 30.71
C THR A 97 -2.34 3.05 29.66
N LYS A 98 -2.01 4.29 30.07
CA LYS A 98 -1.55 5.35 29.16
C LYS A 98 -0.23 5.00 28.46
N GLU A 99 0.73 4.44 29.19
CA GLU A 99 1.99 3.97 28.61
C GLU A 99 1.76 2.78 27.67
N LYS A 100 0.92 1.83 28.07
CA LYS A 100 0.55 0.67 27.23
C LYS A 100 -0.05 1.11 25.89
N VAL A 101 -0.97 2.08 25.91
CA VAL A 101 -1.52 2.69 24.69
C VAL A 101 -0.41 3.30 23.84
N ALA A 102 0.43 4.16 24.41
CA ALA A 102 1.49 4.84 23.66
C ALA A 102 2.48 3.86 23.01
N ILE A 103 2.91 2.83 23.74
CA ILE A 103 3.83 1.80 23.25
C ILE A 103 3.20 1.00 22.09
N LEU A 104 1.97 0.51 22.30
CA LEU A 104 1.29 -0.29 21.29
C LEU A 104 1.07 0.49 20.00
N ARG A 105 0.66 1.77 20.12
CA ARG A 105 0.46 2.66 18.99
C ARG A 105 1.76 2.88 18.23
N LYS A 106 2.83 3.27 18.93
CA LYS A 106 4.15 3.49 18.33
C LYS A 106 4.62 2.24 17.57
N HIS A 107 4.42 1.05 18.12
CA HIS A 107 4.75 -0.19 17.44
C HIS A 107 3.94 -0.37 16.15
N ARG A 108 2.62 -0.19 16.20
CA ARG A 108 1.73 -0.41 15.05
C ARG A 108 1.92 0.63 13.95
N GLU A 109 2.14 1.89 14.32
CA GLU A 109 2.51 2.96 13.38
C GLU A 109 3.85 2.60 12.70
N ALA A 110 4.85 2.12 13.45
CA ALA A 110 6.10 1.65 12.85
C ALA A 110 5.94 0.43 11.93
N GLN A 111 5.03 -0.51 12.23
CA GLN A 111 4.73 -1.62 11.31
C GLN A 111 4.04 -1.12 10.02
N TYR A 112 3.17 -0.12 10.14
CA TYR A 112 2.54 0.51 8.97
C TYR A 112 3.57 1.17 8.07
N GLU A 113 4.51 1.94 8.61
CA GLU A 113 5.58 2.56 7.83
C GLU A 113 6.44 1.52 7.09
N LYS A 114 6.76 0.39 7.74
CA LYS A 114 7.46 -0.73 7.07
C LYS A 114 6.67 -1.32 5.90
N LEU A 115 5.35 -1.45 6.05
CA LEU A 115 4.48 -1.91 4.96
C LEU A 115 4.47 -0.90 3.81
N VAL A 116 4.37 0.39 4.12
CA VAL A 116 4.41 1.47 3.11
C VAL A 116 5.73 1.43 2.33
N ASP A 117 6.86 1.28 3.02
CA ASP A 117 8.18 1.17 2.38
C ASP A 117 8.27 -0.04 1.44
N ALA A 118 7.79 -1.20 1.88
CA ALA A 118 7.75 -2.41 1.06
C ALA A 118 6.86 -2.25 -0.18
N VAL A 119 5.70 -1.58 -0.04
CA VAL A 119 4.79 -1.31 -1.14
C VAL A 119 5.40 -0.33 -2.15
N TYR A 120 6.00 0.77 -1.68
CA TYR A 120 6.67 1.74 -2.56
C TYR A 120 7.81 1.10 -3.34
N HIS A 121 8.66 0.34 -2.65
CA HIS A 121 9.75 -0.40 -3.29
C HIS A 121 9.21 -1.34 -4.38
N ARG A 122 8.19 -2.14 -4.06
CA ARG A 122 7.58 -3.08 -5.02
C ARG A 122 6.95 -2.37 -6.23
N ARG A 123 6.43 -1.16 -6.04
CA ARG A 123 5.84 -0.34 -7.10
C ARG A 123 6.86 0.47 -7.91
N GLY A 124 8.16 0.37 -7.59
CA GLY A 124 9.19 1.20 -8.24
C GLY A 124 9.05 2.68 -7.91
N TRP A 125 8.64 2.99 -6.68
CA TRP A 125 8.49 4.36 -6.18
C TRP A 125 9.60 4.70 -5.18
N THR A 126 9.90 6.00 -5.04
CA THR A 126 10.81 6.51 -4.01
C THR A 126 10.22 6.35 -2.60
N PRO A 127 11.02 6.49 -1.53
CA PRO A 127 10.50 6.50 -0.15
C PRO A 127 9.43 7.58 0.13
N ASN A 128 9.33 8.61 -0.72
CA ASN A 128 8.31 9.64 -0.63
C ASN A 128 7.05 9.33 -1.48
N GLY A 129 6.97 8.13 -2.08
CA GLY A 129 5.80 7.67 -2.83
C GLY A 129 5.67 8.24 -4.25
N VAL A 130 6.79 8.65 -4.86
CA VAL A 130 6.86 9.17 -6.23
C VAL A 130 7.38 8.07 -7.16
N PRO A 131 6.69 7.72 -8.27
CA PRO A 131 7.20 6.76 -9.24
C PRO A 131 8.56 7.17 -9.81
N THR A 132 9.53 6.26 -9.92
CA THR A 132 10.84 6.58 -10.51
C THR A 132 10.75 6.67 -12.03
N LYS A 133 11.62 7.49 -12.64
CA LYS A 133 11.72 7.58 -14.10
C LYS A 133 12.06 6.24 -14.74
N GLU A 134 12.92 5.46 -14.08
CA GLU A 134 13.28 4.11 -14.52
C GLU A 134 12.07 3.16 -14.56
N HIS A 135 11.26 3.16 -13.50
CA HIS A 135 10.06 2.33 -13.44
C HIS A 135 9.04 2.77 -14.50
N LEU A 136 8.81 4.08 -14.65
CA LEU A 136 7.90 4.61 -15.67
C LEU A 136 8.32 4.21 -17.08
N LYS A 137 9.62 4.30 -17.40
CA LYS A 137 10.15 3.82 -18.67
C LYS A 137 9.95 2.32 -18.87
N ASN A 138 10.24 1.51 -17.85
CA ASN A 138 10.02 0.07 -17.91
C ASN A 138 8.57 -0.26 -18.27
N ILE A 139 7.61 0.48 -17.70
CA ILE A 139 6.18 0.24 -17.93
C ILE A 139 5.62 0.94 -19.19
N GLY A 140 6.44 1.65 -19.96
CA GLY A 140 6.00 2.40 -21.15
C GLY A 140 5.17 3.65 -20.82
N MET A 141 5.47 4.27 -19.68
CA MET A 141 4.86 5.52 -19.18
C MET A 141 5.89 6.65 -19.11
N ASP A 142 6.98 6.57 -19.88
CA ASP A 142 7.97 7.63 -20.09
C ASP A 142 7.48 8.72 -21.05
N LEU A 143 6.17 9.03 -20.99
CA LEU A 143 5.59 10.15 -21.71
C LEU A 143 6.22 11.46 -21.22
N PRO A 144 6.59 12.41 -22.10
CA PRO A 144 7.25 13.65 -21.71
C PRO A 144 6.53 14.40 -20.58
N GLU A 145 5.20 14.50 -20.64
CA GLU A 145 4.35 15.21 -19.68
C GLU A 145 4.30 14.48 -18.32
N VAL A 146 4.42 13.16 -18.32
CA VAL A 146 4.47 12.34 -17.10
C VAL A 146 5.83 12.49 -16.43
N LEU A 147 6.90 12.45 -17.22
CA LEU A 147 8.27 12.62 -16.73
C LEU A 147 8.53 14.04 -16.22
N GLU A 148 7.94 15.06 -16.84
CA GLU A 148 8.00 16.45 -16.40
C GLU A 148 7.46 16.57 -14.96
N VAL A 149 6.23 16.14 -14.72
CA VAL A 149 5.60 16.20 -13.38
C VAL A 149 6.42 15.45 -12.34
N VAL A 150 6.89 14.25 -12.66
CA VAL A 150 7.67 13.44 -11.72
C VAL A 150 9.01 14.09 -11.40
N SER A 151 9.63 14.78 -12.37
CA SER A 151 10.91 15.49 -12.16
C SER A 151 10.81 16.61 -11.14
N GLU A 152 9.65 17.24 -10.97
CA GLU A 152 9.41 18.29 -9.96
C GLU A 152 9.32 17.73 -8.53
N HIS A 153 9.34 16.40 -8.36
CA HIS A 153 9.11 15.73 -7.08
C HIS A 153 10.18 14.72 -6.68
N LEU A 154 11.13 14.44 -7.56
CA LEU A 154 12.32 13.61 -7.30
C LEU A 154 13.47 14.49 -6.81
#